data_AF-A0A834IYX9-F1
#
_entry.id   AF-A0A834IYX9-F1
#
_cell.length_a   1.000
_cell.length_b   1.000
_cell.length_c   1.000
_cell.angle_alpha   90.00
_cell.angle_beta   90.00
_cell.angle_gamma   90.00
#
_symmetry.space_group_name_H-M   'P 1'
#
loop_
_entity.id
_entity.type
_entity.pdbx_description
1 polymer ?
#
loop_
_entity_poly.entity_id
_entity_poly.type
_entity_poly.pdbx_seq_one_letter_code
_entity_poly.pdbx_strand_id
1 'polypeptide(L)' 'MAYKFREEIVGKRFLSVSGFTKLKVNKIIEWGWRAGVIRAASHRDNDCHDLQFINEYDSVELDRST' A
#
# COMPACT_ATOMS: atom_id res chain seq x y z
N MET A 1 -3.20 16.09 -14.13
CA MET A 1 -3.53 15.93 -12.70
C MET A 1 -4.15 14.56 -12.48
N ALA A 2 -3.38 13.61 -11.96
CA ALA A 2 -3.82 12.22 -11.75
C ALA A 2 -4.96 12.07 -10.72
N TYR A 3 -5.20 13.10 -9.89
CA TYR A 3 -6.30 13.12 -8.91
C TYR A 3 -7.68 12.95 -9.55
N LYS A 4 -7.90 13.47 -10.77
CA LYS A 4 -9.18 13.32 -11.48
C LYS A 4 -9.38 11.96 -12.16
N PHE A 5 -8.35 11.13 -12.22
CA PHE A 5 -8.39 9.90 -13.01
C PHE A 5 -8.97 8.73 -12.23
N ARG A 6 -9.01 8.80 -10.87
CA ARG A 6 -9.47 7.70 -10.02
C ARG A 6 -9.63 8.05 -8.53
N GLU A 7 -10.58 8.91 -8.18
CA GLU A 7 -10.81 9.37 -6.80
C GLU A 7 -11.22 8.23 -5.84
N GLU A 8 -11.67 7.08 -6.34
CA GLU A 8 -12.03 5.95 -5.50
C GLU A 8 -10.82 5.30 -4.80
N ILE A 9 -9.62 5.41 -5.40
CA ILE A 9 -8.37 4.84 -4.86
C ILE A 9 -7.28 5.89 -4.63
N VAL A 10 -7.18 6.92 -5.48
CA VAL A 10 -6.17 7.97 -5.32
C VAL A 10 -6.53 8.81 -4.10
N GLY A 11 -5.57 8.99 -3.20
CA GLY A 11 -5.77 9.64 -1.90
C GLY A 11 -6.27 8.69 -0.80
N LYS A 12 -6.55 7.42 -1.11
CA LYS A 12 -6.87 6.41 -0.08
C LYS A 12 -5.61 5.91 0.61
N ARG A 13 -5.79 5.52 1.87
CA ARG A 13 -4.74 4.86 2.66
C ARG A 13 -4.68 3.38 2.33
N PHE A 14 -3.47 2.84 2.31
CA PHE A 14 -3.23 1.41 2.18
C PHE A 14 -2.30 0.94 3.30
N LEU A 15 -2.35 -0.36 3.58
CA LEU A 15 -1.40 -1.05 4.42
C LEU A 15 -0.78 -2.17 3.60
N SER A 16 0.54 -2.21 3.52
CA SER A 16 1.28 -3.26 2.84
C SER A 16 2.23 -3.96 3.80
N VAL A 17 2.50 -5.22 3.53
CA VAL A 17 3.56 -5.98 4.19
C VAL A 17 4.40 -6.63 3.09
N SER A 18 5.71 -6.46 3.13
CA SER A 18 6.64 -7.18 2.27
C SER A 18 7.27 -8.31 3.07
N GLY A 19 6.83 -9.55 2.85
CA GLY A 19 7.43 -10.72 3.48
C GLY A 19 8.61 -11.23 2.68
N PHE A 20 9.83 -11.15 3.21
CA PHE A 20 10.96 -11.95 2.72
C PHE A 20 10.80 -13.44 3.10
N THR A 21 9.92 -13.75 4.05
CA THR A 21 9.60 -15.09 4.54
C THR A 21 8.09 -15.35 4.45
N LYS A 22 7.69 -16.63 4.41
CA LYS A 22 6.28 -17.05 4.34
C LYS A 22 5.51 -16.49 5.54
N LEU A 23 4.65 -15.50 5.27
CA LEU A 23 3.81 -14.86 6.27
C LEU A 23 2.88 -15.89 6.93
N LYS A 24 2.91 -15.94 8.27
CA LYS A 24 2.01 -16.80 9.05
C LYS A 24 0.83 -15.95 9.53
N VAL A 25 -0.38 -16.29 9.08
CA VAL A 25 -1.62 -15.59 9.45
C VAL A 25 -1.84 -15.58 10.97
N ASN A 26 -1.43 -16.65 11.67
CA ASN A 26 -1.52 -16.73 13.14
C ASN A 26 -0.63 -15.73 13.89
N LYS A 27 0.24 -14.99 13.19
CA LYS A 27 1.14 -13.96 13.75
C LYS A 27 0.98 -12.62 13.02
N ILE A 28 -0.24 -12.31 12.56
CA ILE A 28 -0.53 -11.11 11.75
C ILE A 28 -0.15 -9.79 12.43
N ILE A 29 -0.16 -9.75 13.76
CA ILE A 29 0.24 -8.57 14.56
C ILE A 29 1.76 -8.31 14.50
N GLU A 30 2.56 -9.34 14.25
CA GLU A 30 4.04 -9.25 14.18
C GLU A 30 4.52 -8.84 12.77
N TRP A 31 3.60 -8.65 11.82
CA TRP A 31 3.97 -8.30 10.45
C TRP A 31 4.50 -6.88 10.42
N GLY A 32 5.59 -6.67 9.66
CA GLY A 32 6.17 -5.35 9.42
C GLY A 32 5.30 -4.51 8.49
N TRP A 33 4.12 -4.12 8.99
CA TRP A 33 3.14 -3.32 8.26
C TRP A 33 3.71 -1.96 7.91
N ARG A 34 3.46 -1.53 6.68
CA ARG A 34 3.83 -0.21 6.16
C ARG A 34 2.57 0.46 5.66
N ALA A 35 2.27 1.61 6.25
CA ALA A 35 1.17 2.44 5.80
C ALA A 35 1.64 3.40 4.71
N GLY A 36 0.71 3.83 3.87
CA GLY A 36 0.96 4.88 2.90
C GLY A 36 -0.32 5.36 2.22
N VAL A 37 -0.15 6.24 1.25
CA VAL A 37 -1.23 6.82 0.45
C VAL A 37 -0.97 6.56 -1.03
N ILE A 38 -2.03 6.20 -1.76
CA ILE A 38 -1.96 6.06 -3.22
C ILE A 38 -2.00 7.45 -3.85
N ARG A 39 -0.99 7.78 -4.66
CA ARG A 39 -0.85 9.10 -5.31
C ARG A 39 -1.31 9.07 -6.77
N ALA A 40 -1.17 7.95 -7.46
CA ALA A 40 -1.65 7.75 -8.81
C ALA A 40 -1.86 6.27 -9.14
N ALA A 41 -2.63 6.01 -10.19
CA ALA A 41 -2.83 4.69 -10.79
C ALA A 41 -2.62 4.79 -12.31
N SER A 42 -2.09 3.74 -12.94
CA SER A 42 -1.85 3.71 -14.39
C SER A 42 -3.13 3.49 -15.20
N HIS A 43 -3.99 2.58 -14.76
CA HIS A 43 -5.22 2.19 -15.47
C HIS A 43 -6.48 2.45 -14.65
N ARG A 44 -7.60 2.61 -15.35
CA ARG A 44 -8.93 2.82 -14.77
C ARG A 44 -9.63 1.51 -14.40
N ASP A 45 -9.33 0.43 -15.09
CA ASP A 45 -9.97 -0.87 -14.85
C ASP A 45 -9.27 -1.60 -13.71
N ASN A 46 -10.06 -2.16 -12.79
CA ASN A 46 -9.56 -3.00 -11.70
C ASN A 46 -9.02 -4.34 -12.17
N ASP A 47 -9.59 -4.87 -13.26
CA ASP A 47 -9.27 -6.19 -13.79
C ASP A 47 -8.09 -6.16 -14.78
N CYS A 48 -7.48 -4.98 -14.99
CA CYS A 48 -6.29 -4.86 -15.81
C CYS A 48 -5.09 -5.47 -15.09
N HIS A 49 -4.52 -6.55 -15.66
CA HIS A 49 -3.34 -7.21 -15.10
C HIS A 49 -2.10 -6.31 -15.04
N ASP A 50 -2.04 -5.25 -15.86
CA ASP A 50 -0.96 -4.26 -15.88
C ASP A 50 -1.27 -3.01 -15.02
N LEU A 51 -2.25 -3.10 -14.12
CA LEU A 51 -2.57 -2.02 -13.19
C LEU A 51 -1.41 -1.80 -12.21
N GLN A 52 -0.85 -0.59 -12.25
CA GLN A 52 0.24 -0.16 -11.41
C GLN A 52 -0.19 1.05 -10.59
N PHE A 53 0.37 1.17 -9.39
CA PHE A 53 0.09 2.28 -8.48
C PHE A 53 1.38 2.98 -8.10
N ILE A 54 1.33 4.31 -8.12
CA ILE A 54 2.34 5.13 -7.46
C ILE A 54 1.83 5.38 -6.04
N ASN A 55 2.61 4.95 -5.07
CA ASN A 55 2.33 5.15 -3.67
C ASN A 55 3.42 6.01 -3.02
N GLU A 56 3.02 6.65 -1.94
CA GLU A 56 3.90 7.34 -1.02
C GLU A 56 3.74 6.64 0.33
N TYR A 57 4.83 6.09 0.86
CA TYR A 57 4.80 5.49 2.19
C TYR A 57 4.78 6.61 3.22
N ASP A 58 4.01 6.40 4.30
CA ASP A 58 4.14 7.25 5.47
C ASP A 58 5.59 7.08 5.96
N SER A 59 6.30 8.19 6.20
CA SER A 59 7.60 8.18 6.87
C SER A 59 7.39 7.71 8.31
N VAL A 60 7.23 6.41 8.50
CA VAL A 60 7.14 5.79 9.81
C VAL A 60 8.55 5.35 10.18
N GLU A 61 9.14 6.15 11.06
CA GLU A 61 10.17 5.72 11.99
C GLU A 61 9.62 4.47 12.69
N LEU A 62 10.27 3.35 12.44
CA LEU A 62 9.91 2.10 13.07
C LEU A 62 10.29 2.24 14.55
N ASP A 63 9.33 2.63 15.39
CA ASP A 63 9.48 2.49 16.84
C ASP A 63 9.60 0.99 17.13
N ARG A 64 10.85 0.55 17.20
CA ARG A 64 11.23 -0.74 17.76
C ARG A 64 10.99 -0.66 19.27
N SER A 65 9.73 -0.70 19.68
CA SER A 65 9.40 -0.90 21.09
C SER A 65 9.65 -2.35 21.47
N THR A 66 10.82 -2.53 22.10
CA THR A 66 11.25 -3.50 23.12
C THR A 66 11.30 -4.99 22.77
#